data_AF-A0A412VUR7-F1
#
_entry.id   AF-A0A412VUR7-F1
#
_cell.length_a   1.000
_cell.length_b   1.000
_cell.length_c   1.000
_cell.angle_alpha   90.00
_cell.angle_beta   90.00
_cell.angle_gamma   90.00
#
_symmetry.space_group_name_H-M   'P 1'
#
loop_
_entity.id
_entity.type
_entity.pdbx_description
1 polymer ?
#
loop_
_entity_poly.entity_id
_entity_poly.type
_entity_poly.pdbx_seq_one_letter_code
_entity_poly.pdbx_strand_id
1 'polypeptide(L)'
;TESSYHLFLLRIKDFDEAKRDAMIQYISEKGVGVNVHYIPMAMLTLFKNRGYKMEDYPNTYRLYANEISLPVYNHLTREQLRIIVDTVAEAYEAVK
;
A
#
# COMPACT_ATOMS: atom_id res chain seq x y z
N THR A 1 -2.45 12.23 -21.76
CA THR A 1 -1.38 11.23 -21.51
C THR A 1 -2.01 10.09 -20.78
N GLU A 2 -1.84 8.85 -21.25
CA GLU A 2 -2.39 7.65 -20.60
C GLU A 2 -1.32 6.97 -19.74
N SER A 3 -1.75 6.32 -18.66
CA SER A 3 -0.85 5.51 -17.82
C SER A 3 -0.47 4.21 -18.53
N SER A 4 0.72 3.68 -18.24
CA SER A 4 1.09 2.32 -18.63
C SER A 4 0.49 1.24 -17.72
N TYR A 5 -0.21 1.64 -16.65
CA TYR A 5 -0.83 0.76 -15.66
C TYR A 5 0.17 -0.16 -14.94
N HIS A 6 1.40 0.32 -14.71
CA HIS A 6 2.45 -0.45 -14.04
C HIS A 6 2.11 -0.82 -12.58
N LEU A 7 1.42 0.06 -11.85
CA LEU A 7 1.06 -0.13 -10.45
C LEU A 7 -0.41 0.24 -10.21
N PHE A 8 -1.07 -0.51 -9.34
CA PHE A 8 -2.38 -0.17 -8.81
C PHE A 8 -2.24 0.26 -7.34
N LEU A 9 -2.07 1.57 -7.15
CA LEU A 9 -1.90 2.18 -5.83
C LEU A 9 -3.27 2.43 -5.21
N LEU A 10 -3.64 1.62 -4.22
CA LEU A 10 -4.87 1.80 -3.44
C LEU A 10 -4.56 2.63 -2.19
N ARG A 11 -5.34 3.66 -1.93
CA ARG A 11 -5.30 4.40 -0.65
C ARG A 11 -6.63 4.34 0.04
N ILE A 12 -6.60 4.01 1.33
CA ILE A 12 -7.81 3.81 2.13
C ILE A 12 -8.03 5.05 2.98
N LYS A 13 -9.17 5.70 2.78
CA LYS A 13 -9.53 6.89 3.53
C LYS A 13 -9.57 6.58 5.03
N ASP A 14 -9.06 7.49 5.85
CA ASP A 14 -9.08 7.42 7.32
C ASP A 14 -8.28 6.25 7.94
N PHE A 15 -7.51 5.51 7.14
CA PHE A 15 -6.52 4.56 7.65
C PHE A 15 -5.22 5.28 8.03
N ASP A 16 -4.62 4.82 9.11
CA ASP A 16 -3.23 5.11 9.48
C ASP A 16 -2.32 3.94 9.11
N GLU A 17 -1.03 4.10 9.41
CA GLU A 17 0.00 3.10 9.11
C GLU A 17 -0.29 1.75 9.80
N ALA A 18 -0.80 1.76 11.03
CA ALA A 18 -1.13 0.54 11.76
C ALA A 18 -2.29 -0.23 11.13
N LYS A 19 -3.38 0.45 10.74
CA LYS A 19 -4.49 -0.19 10.03
C LYS A 19 -4.08 -0.68 8.64
N ARG A 20 -3.26 0.10 7.93
CA ARG A 20 -2.70 -0.31 6.64
C ARG A 20 -1.88 -1.59 6.79
N ASP A 21 -0.97 -1.64 7.77
CA ASP A 21 -0.11 -2.79 8.03
C ASP A 21 -0.92 -4.04 8.43
N ALA A 22 -1.95 -3.87 9.28
CA ALA A 22 -2.86 -4.97 9.64
C ALA A 22 -3.60 -5.52 8.41
N MET A 23 -4.03 -4.65 7.50
CA MET A 23 -4.67 -5.05 6.26
C MET A 23 -3.69 -5.78 5.31
N ILE A 24 -2.45 -5.29 5.18
CA ILE A 24 -1.38 -5.97 4.43
C ILE A 24 -1.12 -7.37 5.00
N GLN A 25 -1.06 -7.50 6.33
CA GLN A 25 -0.85 -8.77 7.00
C GLN A 25 -1.99 -9.75 6.66
N TYR A 26 -3.25 -9.33 6.78
CA TYR A 26 -4.41 -10.15 6.43
C TYR A 26 -4.34 -10.63 4.96
N ILE A 27 -4.07 -9.71 4.03
CA ILE A 27 -4.00 -10.03 2.60
C ILE A 27 -2.86 -11.02 2.32
N SER A 28 -1.71 -10.82 2.96
CA SER A 28 -0.53 -11.70 2.84
C SER A 28 -0.79 -13.10 3.39
N GLU A 29 -1.49 -13.23 4.53
CA GLU A 29 -1.86 -14.52 5.13
C GLU A 29 -2.81 -15.34 4.26
N LYS A 30 -3.57 -14.68 3.37
CA LYS A 30 -4.44 -15.31 2.36
C LYS A 30 -3.69 -15.66 1.06
N GLY A 31 -2.38 -15.44 1.01
CA GLY A 31 -1.53 -15.79 -0.14
C GLY A 31 -1.50 -14.75 -1.25
N VAL A 32 -2.01 -13.53 -1.02
CA VAL A 32 -1.96 -12.43 -1.99
C VAL A 32 -0.79 -11.50 -1.63
N GLY A 33 0.22 -11.43 -2.49
CA GLY A 33 1.38 -10.56 -2.29
C GLY A 33 1.08 -9.09 -2.60
N VAL A 34 1.12 -8.24 -1.59
CA VAL A 34 0.96 -6.77 -1.72
C VAL A 34 2.23 -6.05 -1.31
N ASN A 35 2.33 -4.76 -1.63
CA ASN A 35 3.50 -3.94 -1.30
C ASN A 35 3.08 -2.51 -0.91
N VAL A 36 4.05 -1.66 -0.62
CA VAL A 36 3.88 -0.23 -0.37
C VAL A 36 4.84 0.56 -1.26
N HIS A 37 4.32 1.52 -2.01
CA HIS A 37 5.06 2.38 -2.92
C HIS A 37 4.86 3.85 -2.53
N TYR A 38 5.71 4.43 -1.69
CA TYR A 38 6.94 3.88 -1.07
C TYR A 38 7.15 4.47 0.32
N ILE A 39 8.04 3.88 1.11
CA ILE A 39 8.55 4.50 2.34
C ILE A 39 9.16 5.88 1.97
N PRO A 40 8.71 6.98 2.60
CA PRO A 40 9.25 8.30 2.36
C PRO A 40 10.77 8.33 2.57
N MET A 41 11.51 8.99 1.66
CA MET A 41 12.97 9.07 1.79
C MET A 41 13.41 9.63 3.14
N ALA A 42 12.71 10.64 3.67
CA ALA A 42 12.98 11.23 4.98
C ALA A 42 12.88 10.25 6.16
N MET A 43 12.19 9.11 6.00
CA MET A 43 12.11 8.04 7.00
C MET A 43 13.27 7.04 6.90
N LEU A 44 13.95 6.97 5.75
CA LEU A 44 15.08 6.06 5.56
C LEU A 44 16.31 6.56 6.34
N THR A 45 16.99 5.63 7.02
CA THR A 45 18.10 5.91 7.96
C THR A 45 19.15 6.88 7.39
N LEU A 46 19.53 6.73 6.12
CA LEU A 46 20.52 7.59 5.48
C LEU A 46 20.10 9.06 5.43
N PHE A 47 18.84 9.35 5.08
CA PHE A 47 18.35 10.72 4.96
C PHE A 47 18.03 11.29 6.33
N LYS A 48 17.46 10.49 7.23
CA LYS A 48 17.28 10.89 8.64
C LYS A 48 18.62 11.34 9.26
N ASN A 49 19.70 10.59 9.04
CA ASN A 49 21.04 10.93 9.53
C ASN A 49 21.66 12.17 8.86
N ARG A 50 21.15 12.57 7.68
CA ARG A 50 21.52 13.82 7.00
C ARG A 50 20.67 15.02 7.45
N GLY A 51 19.76 14.84 8.41
CA GLY A 51 18.95 15.90 8.99
C GLY A 51 17.57 16.09 8.36
N TYR A 52 17.15 15.21 7.45
CA TYR A 52 15.80 15.25 6.88
C TYR A 52 14.78 14.86 7.97
N LYS A 53 13.70 15.65 8.11
CA LYS A 53 12.62 15.38 9.05
C LYS A 53 11.34 15.10 8.29
N MET A 54 10.59 14.07 8.70
CA MET A 54 9.31 13.73 8.07
C MET A 54 8.27 14.86 8.24
N GLU A 55 8.40 15.66 9.31
CA GLU A 55 7.60 16.85 9.61
C GLU A 55 7.60 17.89 8.47
N ASP A 56 8.70 17.96 7.70
CA ASP A 56 8.84 18.89 6.57
C ASP A 56 8.05 18.42 5.32
N TYR A 57 7.61 17.16 5.27
CA TYR A 57 6.92 16.56 4.12
C TYR A 57 5.58 15.89 4.52
N PRO A 58 4.62 16.64 5.09
CA PRO A 58 3.37 16.07 5.63
C PRO A 58 2.51 15.39 4.55
N ASN A 59 2.53 15.93 3.33
CA ASN A 59 1.80 15.33 2.20
C ASN A 59 2.40 13.96 1.82
N THR A 60 3.72 13.82 1.87
CA THR A 60 4.41 12.56 1.57
C THR A 60 4.06 11.50 2.61
N TYR A 61 4.05 11.86 3.91
CA TYR A 61 3.63 10.92 4.95
C TYR A 61 2.17 10.48 4.75
N ARG A 62 1.26 11.42 4.47
CA ARG A 62 -0.15 11.10 4.21
C ARG A 62 -0.37 10.21 2.97
N LEU A 63 0.50 10.31 1.97
CA LEU A 63 0.46 9.42 0.80
C LEU A 63 0.95 8.01 1.12
N TYR A 64 1.89 7.87 2.05
CA TYR A 64 2.50 6.60 2.44
C TYR A 64 1.67 5.83 3.47
N ALA A 65 1.14 6.52 4.48
CA ALA A 65 0.58 5.90 5.68
C ALA A 65 -0.61 4.97 5.41
N ASN A 66 -1.33 5.18 4.30
CA ASN A 66 -2.54 4.42 3.98
C ASN A 66 -2.52 3.78 2.59
N GLU A 67 -1.34 3.67 1.97
CA GLU A 67 -1.19 3.11 0.62
C GLU A 67 -0.87 1.62 0.67
N ILE A 68 -1.51 0.86 -0.23
CA ILE A 68 -1.27 -0.55 -0.51
C ILE A 68 -1.23 -0.71 -2.03
N SER A 69 -0.13 -1.25 -2.54
CA SER A 69 0.04 -1.55 -3.94
C SER A 69 -0.46 -2.96 -4.22
N LEU A 70 -1.52 -3.05 -5.04
CA LEU A 70 -2.14 -4.32 -5.41
C LEU A 70 -1.41 -4.99 -6.59
N PRO A 71 -1.51 -6.33 -6.72
CA PRO A 71 -0.88 -7.05 -7.82
C PRO A 71 -1.43 -6.61 -9.18
N VAL A 72 -0.53 -6.23 -10.09
CA VAL A 72 -0.84 -6.00 -11.50
C VAL A 72 0.26 -6.61 -12.37
N TYR A 73 -0.11 -7.54 -13.25
CA TYR A 73 0.78 -8.15 -14.22
C TYR A 73 -0.01 -8.79 -15.36
N ASN A 74 0.64 -8.96 -16.53
CA ASN A 74 -0.01 -9.32 -17.80
C ASN A 74 -0.79 -10.64 -17.79
N HIS A 75 -0.44 -11.57 -16.89
CA HIS A 75 -1.02 -12.92 -16.84
C HIS A 75 -2.02 -13.12 -15.70
N LEU A 76 -2.51 -12.03 -15.10
CA LEU A 76 -3.50 -12.11 -14.03
C LEU A 76 -4.84 -12.63 -14.58
N THR A 77 -5.26 -13.81 -14.16
CA THR A 77 -6.52 -14.41 -14.60
C THR A 77 -7.72 -13.75 -13.92
N ARG A 78 -8.93 -13.91 -14.48
CA ARG A 78 -10.16 -13.42 -13.85
C ARG A 78 -10.41 -14.05 -12.47
N GLU A 79 -10.00 -15.29 -12.28
CA GLU A 79 -10.11 -16.00 -11.01
C GLU A 79 -9.14 -15.42 -9.97
N GLN A 80 -7.87 -15.20 -10.34
CA GLN A 80 -6.90 -14.55 -9.47
C GLN A 80 -7.33 -13.11 -9.12
N LEU A 81 -7.85 -12.36 -10.10
CA LEU A 81 -8.39 -11.02 -9.87
C LEU A 81 -9.53 -11.06 -8.85
N ARG A 82 -10.44 -12.04 -8.95
CA ARG A 82 -11.52 -12.22 -7.99
C ARG A 82 -10.99 -12.52 -6.60
N ILE A 83 -10.02 -13.43 -6.47
CA ILE A 83 -9.36 -13.73 -5.18
C ILE A 83 -8.76 -12.47 -4.57
N ILE A 84 -8.05 -11.66 -5.36
CA ILE A 84 -7.47 -10.39 -4.90
C ILE A 84 -8.57 -9.44 -4.39
N VAL A 85 -9.60 -9.21 -5.19
CA VAL A 85 -10.68 -8.26 -4.84
C VAL A 85 -11.44 -8.73 -3.58
N ASP A 86 -11.81 -10.01 -3.53
CA ASP A 86 -12.54 -10.58 -2.40
C ASP A 86 -11.68 -10.51 -1.13
N THR A 87 -10.39 -10.88 -1.21
CA THR A 87 -9.45 -10.79 -0.08
C THR A 87 -9.26 -9.35 0.42
N VAL A 88 -9.14 -8.38 -0.49
CA VAL A 88 -8.99 -6.96 -0.13
C VAL A 88 -10.27 -6.44 0.56
N ALA A 89 -11.45 -6.83 0.09
CA ALA A 89 -12.71 -6.46 0.71
C ALA A 89 -12.86 -7.09 2.12
N GLU A 90 -12.53 -8.37 2.27
CA GLU A 90 -12.52 -9.06 3.56
C GLU A 90 -11.54 -8.40 4.55
N ALA A 91 -10.34 -8.06 4.08
CA ALA A 91 -9.33 -7.42 4.91
C ALA A 91 -9.75 -6.02 5.39
N TYR A 92 -10.44 -5.26 4.54
CA TYR A 92 -11.01 -3.96 4.94
C TYR A 92 -12.06 -4.13 6.05
N GLU A 93 -12.99 -5.09 5.89
CA GLU A 93 -14.02 -5.36 6.89
C GLU A 93 -13.44 -5.85 8.23
N ALA A 94 -12.34 -6.59 8.20
CA ALA A 94 -11.68 -7.08 9.40
C ALA A 94 -10.95 -5.99 10.21
N VAL A 95 -10.57 -4.86 9.59
CA VAL A 95 -9.67 -3.85 10.18
C VAL A 95 -10.33 -2.47 10.37
N LYS A 96 -11.47 -2.20 9.72
CA LYS A 96 -12.12 -0.88 9.72
C LYS A 96 -12.48 -0.35 11.11
#